data_AF-A0A661M8R5-F1
#
_entry.id   AF-A0A661M8R5-F1
#
_cell.length_a   1.000
_cell.length_b   1.000
_cell.length_c   1.000
_cell.angle_alpha   90.00
_cell.angle_beta   90.00
_cell.angle_gamma   90.00
#
_symmetry.space_group_name_H-M   'P 1'
#
loop_
_entity.id
_entity.type
_entity.pdbx_description
1 polymer ?
#
loop_
_entity_poly.entity_id
_entity_poly.type
_entity_poly.pdbx_seq_one_letter_code
_entity_poly.pdbx_strand_id
1 'polypeptide(L)'
;GIGYRGAHGIESTEQHYIPFEWVRAKNVVKQVKPTIGSHVFLDKEMLLKLNPDIIFIDSGGLLLVAEDYYRRPEYYRTLKAFSEKRVYTLLPFNWYATNIGTALADAYAIGKVLYPQRFKDIDPEKKADEIYTFLVGRPVYGQMKREYQAIGSPPVFTLAEH
;
A
#
# COMPACT_ATOMS: atom_id res chain seq x y z
N GLY A 1 0.56 5.80 0.96
CA GLY A 1 0.08 6.62 -0.17
C GLY A 1 -0.98 5.84 -0.89
N ILE A 2 -2.14 6.42 -1.12
CA ILE A 2 -3.28 5.80 -1.82
C ILE A 2 -3.65 6.70 -3.00
N GLY A 3 -3.99 6.14 -4.17
CA GLY A 3 -4.53 6.94 -5.26
C GLY A 3 -5.93 7.49 -4.98
N TYR A 4 -6.25 8.69 -5.45
CA TYR A 4 -7.57 9.32 -5.29
C TYR A 4 -7.86 10.25 -6.48
N ARG A 5 -8.71 9.81 -7.40
CA ARG A 5 -8.96 10.52 -8.67
C ARG A 5 -7.66 10.82 -9.46
N GLY A 6 -6.67 9.95 -9.35
CA GLY A 6 -5.33 10.14 -9.90
C GLY A 6 -4.26 9.56 -8.98
N ALA A 7 -3.01 9.58 -9.46
CA ALA A 7 -1.85 9.22 -8.66
C ALA A 7 -1.57 10.30 -7.62
N HIS A 8 -1.31 9.89 -6.37
CA HIS A 8 -0.87 10.79 -5.30
C HIS A 8 0.33 10.20 -4.56
N GLY A 9 1.08 11.08 -3.90
CA GLY A 9 2.24 10.71 -3.09
C GLY A 9 1.89 10.11 -1.73
N ILE A 10 2.86 10.14 -0.82
CA ILE A 10 2.77 9.45 0.49
C ILE A 10 1.74 10.09 1.43
N GLU A 11 1.44 11.36 1.18
CA GLU A 11 0.54 12.24 1.94
C GLU A 11 -0.96 11.92 1.73
N SER A 12 -1.30 11.20 0.66
CA SER A 12 -2.67 10.81 0.36
C SER A 12 -3.01 9.45 0.98
N THR A 13 -4.09 9.37 1.74
CA THR A 13 -4.49 8.17 2.49
C THR A 13 -5.99 8.14 2.79
N GLU A 14 -6.47 7.08 3.46
CA GLU A 14 -7.89 6.83 3.69
C GLU A 14 -8.12 6.25 5.08
N GLN A 15 -9.13 6.77 5.79
CA GLN A 15 -9.49 6.31 7.13
C GLN A 15 -10.08 4.88 7.11
N HIS A 16 -10.97 4.64 6.15
CA HIS A 16 -11.72 3.40 5.97
C HIS A 16 -11.17 2.60 4.79
N TYR A 17 -9.87 2.34 4.82
CA TYR A 17 -9.21 1.55 3.81
C TYR A 17 -9.65 0.08 3.93
N ILE A 18 -10.52 -0.37 3.02
CA ILE A 18 -11.22 -1.66 3.08
C ILE A 18 -10.27 -2.85 3.38
N PRO A 19 -9.10 -2.99 2.71
CA PRO A 19 -8.17 -4.07 3.01
C PRO A 19 -7.68 -4.09 4.47
N PHE A 20 -7.51 -2.92 5.09
CA PHE A 20 -7.16 -2.81 6.52
C PHE A 20 -8.31 -3.23 7.42
N GLU A 21 -9.55 -2.95 7.05
CA GLU A 21 -10.71 -3.32 7.86
C GLU A 21 -10.92 -4.83 7.86
N TRP A 22 -10.80 -5.49 6.71
CA TRP A 22 -10.94 -6.94 6.58
C TRP A 22 -9.91 -7.72 7.42
N VAL A 23 -8.67 -7.23 7.49
CA VAL A 23 -7.62 -7.86 8.31
C VAL A 23 -7.54 -7.31 9.73
N ARG A 24 -8.42 -6.36 10.10
CA ARG A 24 -8.42 -5.67 11.40
C ARG A 24 -7.09 -4.98 11.73
N ALA A 25 -6.45 -4.38 10.73
CA ALA A 25 -5.27 -3.56 10.91
C ALA A 25 -5.60 -2.28 11.69
N LYS A 26 -4.69 -1.84 12.56
CA LYS A 26 -4.78 -0.54 13.22
C LYS A 26 -4.34 0.56 12.26
N ASN A 27 -5.31 1.28 11.70
CA ASN A 27 -5.03 2.41 10.82
C ASN A 27 -4.80 3.70 11.64
N VAL A 28 -3.57 4.24 11.61
CA VAL A 28 -3.18 5.43 12.39
C VAL A 28 -3.96 6.69 11.99
N VAL A 29 -4.55 6.73 10.79
CA VAL A 29 -5.28 7.91 10.30
C VAL A 29 -6.77 7.92 10.67
N LYS A 30 -7.30 6.85 11.31
CA LYS A 30 -8.72 6.80 11.73
C LYS A 30 -9.13 7.94 12.65
N GLN A 31 -8.18 8.48 13.41
CA GLN A 31 -8.39 9.60 14.33
C GLN A 31 -8.14 10.97 13.72
N VAL A 32 -7.64 11.04 12.48
CA VAL A 32 -7.35 12.30 11.77
C VAL A 32 -8.63 12.75 11.07
N LYS A 33 -8.98 14.04 11.17
CA LYS A 33 -10.17 14.57 10.49
C LYS A 33 -10.02 14.39 8.96
N PRO A 34 -11.01 13.80 8.26
CA PRO A 34 -10.91 13.62 6.83
C PRO A 34 -11.03 14.95 6.09
N THR A 35 -10.36 15.01 4.93
CA THR A 35 -10.45 16.16 4.03
C THR A 35 -11.73 16.09 3.20
N ILE A 36 -12.02 14.92 2.62
CA ILE A 36 -13.22 14.66 1.79
C ILE A 36 -13.66 13.21 1.99
N GLY A 37 -14.92 12.99 2.41
CA GLY A 37 -15.42 11.63 2.66
C GLY A 37 -14.57 10.91 3.72
N SER A 38 -14.01 9.75 3.37
CA SER A 38 -13.03 8.99 4.16
C SER A 38 -11.57 9.34 3.83
N HIS A 39 -11.33 10.15 2.80
CA HIS A 39 -10.00 10.46 2.31
C HIS A 39 -9.32 11.55 3.15
N VAL A 40 -8.03 11.37 3.40
CA VAL A 40 -7.21 12.25 4.22
C VAL A 40 -5.98 12.66 3.43
N PHE A 41 -5.75 13.96 3.31
CA PHE A 41 -4.44 14.50 2.93
C PHE A 41 -3.69 14.88 4.20
N LEU A 42 -2.59 14.19 4.46
CA LEU A 42 -1.67 14.49 5.55
C LEU A 42 -0.59 15.43 5.04
N ASP A 43 -0.18 16.40 5.86
CA ASP A 43 1.13 17.02 5.67
C ASP A 43 2.25 16.13 6.26
N LYS A 44 3.50 16.46 5.93
CA LYS A 44 4.67 15.72 6.38
C LYS A 44 4.88 15.74 7.88
N GLU A 45 4.53 16.83 8.55
CA GLU A 45 4.67 16.98 10.00
C GLU A 45 3.71 16.04 10.73
N MET A 46 2.46 15.94 10.24
CA MET A 46 1.45 15.03 10.75
C MET A 46 1.86 13.58 10.49
N LEU A 47 2.36 13.23 9.30
CA LEU A 47 2.85 11.87 9.03
C LEU A 47 4.02 11.51 9.96
N LEU A 48 4.94 12.44 10.21
CA LEU A 48 6.04 12.26 11.16
C LEU A 48 5.54 12.12 12.60
N LYS A 49 4.48 12.84 12.98
CA LYS A 49 3.85 12.71 14.31
C LYS A 49 3.13 11.37 14.49
N LEU A 50 2.46 10.88 13.45
CA LEU A 50 1.78 9.59 13.45
C LEU A 50 2.79 8.42 13.46
N ASN A 51 3.93 8.59 12.78
CA ASN A 51 5.07 7.68 12.68
C ASN A 51 4.70 6.18 12.66
N PRO A 52 3.99 5.70 11.62
CA PRO A 52 3.51 4.33 11.59
C PRO A 52 4.67 3.31 11.54
N ASP A 53 4.47 2.15 12.18
CA ASP A 53 5.44 1.04 12.17
C ASP A 53 5.63 0.41 10.79
N ILE A 54 4.60 0.47 9.95
CA ILE A 54 4.56 -0.08 8.59
C ILE A 54 3.86 0.92 7.68
N ILE A 55 4.37 1.10 6.48
CA ILE A 55 3.72 1.89 5.43
C ILE A 55 3.42 0.99 4.24
N PHE A 56 2.17 1.02 3.78
CA PHE A 56 1.78 0.46 2.50
C PHE A 56 1.63 1.59 1.47
N ILE A 57 2.16 1.39 0.27
CA ILE A 57 2.10 2.33 -0.84
C ILE A 57 1.33 1.66 -1.98
N ASP A 58 0.25 2.31 -2.39
CA ASP A 58 -0.43 2.02 -3.64
C ASP A 58 0.53 2.28 -4.81
N SER A 59 0.79 1.25 -5.60
CA SER A 59 1.75 1.32 -6.68
C SER A 59 1.36 2.29 -7.80
N GLY A 60 0.09 2.68 -7.91
CA GLY A 60 -0.34 3.75 -8.80
C GLY A 60 0.25 5.13 -8.43
N GLY A 61 0.65 5.32 -7.18
CA GLY A 61 1.34 6.52 -6.68
C GLY A 61 2.86 6.35 -6.49
N LEU A 62 3.41 5.18 -6.84
CA LEU A 62 4.77 4.79 -6.45
C LEU A 62 5.84 5.76 -6.96
N LEU A 63 5.71 6.20 -8.22
CA LEU A 63 6.66 7.11 -8.85
C LEU A 63 6.71 8.46 -8.12
N LEU A 64 5.56 9.00 -7.72
CA LEU A 64 5.48 10.26 -6.98
C LEU A 64 6.13 10.13 -5.59
N VAL A 65 5.94 8.99 -4.92
CA VAL A 65 6.61 8.72 -3.64
C VAL A 65 8.12 8.59 -3.84
N ALA A 66 8.57 7.93 -4.90
CA ALA A 66 9.98 7.78 -5.22
C ALA A 66 10.66 9.13 -5.49
N GLU A 67 10.03 9.99 -6.30
CA GLU A 67 10.52 11.34 -6.58
C GLU A 67 10.63 12.19 -5.31
N ASP A 68 9.63 12.17 -4.44
CA ASP A 68 9.70 12.90 -3.16
C ASP A 68 10.73 12.30 -2.20
N TYR A 69 10.88 10.97 -2.19
CA TYR A 69 11.92 10.26 -1.44
C TYR A 69 13.32 10.72 -1.84
N TYR A 70 13.64 10.72 -3.13
CA TYR A 70 14.96 11.16 -3.61
C TYR A 70 15.22 12.64 -3.41
N ARG A 71 14.18 13.48 -3.46
CA ARG A 71 14.31 14.92 -3.18
C ARG A 71 14.51 15.22 -1.69
N ARG A 72 14.05 14.34 -0.79
CA ARG A 72 14.03 14.60 0.66
C ARG A 72 14.44 13.36 1.47
N PRO A 73 15.62 12.77 1.21
CA PRO A 73 16.01 11.51 1.83
C PRO A 73 16.06 11.59 3.37
N GLU A 74 16.47 12.74 3.92
CA GLU A 74 16.49 12.97 5.36
C GLU A 74 15.12 12.79 6.02
N TYR A 75 14.06 13.34 5.41
CA TYR A 75 12.69 13.20 5.93
C TYR A 75 12.28 11.73 6.01
N TYR A 76 12.49 10.98 4.92
CA TYR A 76 12.12 9.57 4.89
C TYR A 76 12.96 8.72 5.84
N ARG A 77 14.25 9.03 6.02
CA ARG A 77 15.09 8.35 7.03
C ARG A 77 14.61 8.55 8.46
N THR A 78 13.87 9.64 8.76
CA THR A 78 13.26 9.82 10.10
C THR A 78 11.98 9.02 10.32
N LEU A 79 11.29 8.58 9.26
CA LEU A 79 10.08 7.78 9.38
C LEU A 79 10.45 6.34 9.77
N LYS A 80 9.85 5.84 10.85
CA LYS A 80 10.14 4.51 11.40
C LYS A 80 9.99 3.39 10.38
N ALA A 81 8.91 3.39 9.61
CA ALA A 81 8.69 2.38 8.58
C ALA A 81 9.81 2.35 7.51
N PHE A 82 10.36 3.50 7.13
CA PHE A 82 11.45 3.56 6.14
C PHE A 82 12.79 3.13 6.75
N SER A 83 13.12 3.62 7.95
CA SER A 83 14.37 3.24 8.63
C SER A 83 14.42 1.75 9.00
N GLU A 84 13.29 1.15 9.37
CA GLU A 84 13.17 -0.28 9.64
C GLU A 84 12.95 -1.14 8.37
N LYS A 85 12.91 -0.53 7.18
CA LYS A 85 12.64 -1.20 5.90
C LYS A 85 11.31 -1.97 5.88
N ARG A 86 10.29 -1.41 6.54
CA ARG A 86 8.92 -1.92 6.65
C ARG A 86 7.97 -1.11 5.78
N VAL A 87 8.36 -0.91 4.53
CA VAL A 87 7.53 -0.27 3.50
C VAL A 87 7.22 -1.30 2.43
N TYR A 88 5.95 -1.38 2.01
CA TYR A 88 5.47 -2.42 1.10
C TYR A 88 4.59 -1.83 0.01
N THR A 89 4.64 -2.40 -1.19
CA THR A 89 3.79 -2.03 -2.32
C THR A 89 2.49 -2.83 -2.35
N LEU A 90 1.40 -2.19 -2.72
CA LEU A 90 0.10 -2.81 -2.98
C LEU A 90 -0.37 -2.45 -4.39
N LEU A 91 -1.29 -3.25 -4.93
CA LEU A 91 -1.80 -3.00 -6.26
C LEU A 91 -2.84 -1.86 -6.24
N PRO A 92 -2.91 -1.01 -7.28
CA PRO A 92 -3.97 -0.02 -7.37
C PRO A 92 -5.32 -0.70 -7.61
N PHE A 93 -6.30 -0.42 -6.77
CA PHE A 93 -7.68 -0.91 -6.97
C PHE A 93 -8.73 0.18 -7.15
N ASN A 94 -8.36 1.46 -7.02
CA ASN A 94 -9.27 2.62 -7.08
C ASN A 94 -9.15 3.46 -8.37
N TRP A 95 -8.51 2.92 -9.42
CA TRP A 95 -8.50 3.57 -10.74
C TRP A 95 -9.85 3.37 -11.43
N TYR A 96 -10.68 4.43 -11.47
CA TYR A 96 -12.00 4.52 -12.12
C TYR A 96 -13.16 3.80 -11.42
N ALA A 97 -12.99 2.55 -10.97
CA ALA A 97 -13.95 1.79 -10.18
C ALA A 97 -13.22 0.86 -9.20
N THR A 98 -13.87 0.44 -8.11
CA THR A 98 -13.27 -0.45 -7.11
C THR A 98 -13.11 -1.87 -7.68
N ASN A 99 -11.87 -2.27 -7.95
CA ASN A 99 -11.56 -3.65 -8.32
C ASN A 99 -11.51 -4.52 -7.04
N ILE A 100 -12.64 -5.16 -6.72
CA ILE A 100 -12.79 -5.99 -5.51
C ILE A 100 -11.77 -7.14 -5.49
N GLY A 101 -11.43 -7.72 -6.65
CA GLY A 101 -10.42 -8.78 -6.74
C GLY A 101 -9.04 -8.30 -6.31
N THR A 102 -8.63 -7.12 -6.79
CA THR A 102 -7.37 -6.49 -6.36
C THR A 102 -7.39 -6.13 -4.88
N ALA A 103 -8.48 -5.54 -4.36
CA ALA A 103 -8.60 -5.22 -2.94
C ALA A 103 -8.51 -6.47 -2.04
N LEU A 104 -9.07 -7.60 -2.48
CA LEU A 104 -8.93 -8.89 -1.78
C LEU A 104 -7.49 -9.39 -1.80
N ALA A 105 -6.82 -9.32 -2.96
CA ALA A 105 -5.41 -9.70 -3.07
C ALA A 105 -4.52 -8.85 -2.15
N ASP A 106 -4.75 -7.53 -2.11
CA ASP A 106 -4.04 -6.61 -1.22
C ASP A 106 -4.29 -6.96 0.26
N ALA A 107 -5.52 -7.30 0.63
CA ALA A 107 -5.83 -7.72 1.99
C ALA A 107 -5.04 -8.98 2.41
N TYR A 108 -4.86 -9.96 1.52
CA TYR A 108 -4.00 -11.11 1.81
C TYR A 108 -2.53 -10.73 1.98
N ALA A 109 -2.01 -9.83 1.14
CA ALA A 109 -0.66 -9.31 1.27
C ALA A 109 -0.45 -8.56 2.59
N ILE A 110 -1.37 -7.66 2.95
CA ILE A 110 -1.37 -6.93 4.22
C ILE A 110 -1.45 -7.92 5.40
N GLY A 111 -2.36 -8.90 5.33
CA GLY A 111 -2.52 -9.92 6.35
C GLY A 111 -1.24 -10.72 6.57
N LYS A 112 -0.53 -11.09 5.49
CA LYS A 112 0.78 -11.76 5.54
C LYS A 112 1.84 -10.90 6.22
N VAL A 113 1.91 -9.61 5.88
CA VAL A 113 2.88 -8.67 6.47
C VAL A 113 2.60 -8.42 7.95
N LEU A 114 1.35 -8.23 8.34
CA LEU A 114 0.96 -7.91 9.72
C LEU A 114 0.93 -9.13 10.64
N TYR A 115 0.53 -10.29 10.10
CA TYR A 115 0.25 -11.50 10.87
C TYR A 115 0.90 -12.73 10.23
N PRO A 116 2.23 -12.75 10.03
CA PRO A 116 2.91 -13.76 9.22
C PRO A 116 2.65 -15.21 9.66
N GLN A 117 2.49 -15.44 10.96
CA GLN A 117 2.19 -16.78 11.51
C GLN A 117 0.79 -17.28 11.13
N ARG A 118 -0.19 -16.38 11.02
CA ARG A 118 -1.57 -16.73 10.64
C ARG A 118 -1.74 -16.95 9.14
N PHE A 119 -0.83 -16.39 8.35
CA PHE A 119 -0.83 -16.45 6.89
C PHE A 119 0.36 -17.28 6.37
N LYS A 120 0.93 -18.17 7.18
CA LYS A 120 2.19 -18.87 6.86
C LYS A 120 2.15 -19.64 5.54
N ASP A 121 0.98 -20.20 5.22
CA ASP A 121 0.62 -20.96 4.03
C ASP A 121 0.21 -20.10 2.84
N ILE A 122 0.04 -18.80 3.03
CA ILE A 122 -0.34 -17.86 1.98
C ILE A 122 0.89 -17.31 1.26
N ASP A 123 0.92 -17.51 -0.05
CA ASP A 123 1.75 -16.78 -1.01
C ASP A 123 0.87 -15.70 -1.67
N PRO A 124 1.13 -14.40 -1.41
CA PRO A 124 0.30 -13.32 -1.95
C PRO A 124 0.20 -13.29 -3.48
N GLU A 125 1.26 -13.65 -4.21
CA GLU A 125 1.25 -13.65 -5.68
C GLU A 125 0.33 -14.74 -6.22
N LYS A 126 0.48 -15.96 -5.68
CA LYS A 126 -0.39 -17.10 -6.06
C LYS A 126 -1.85 -16.85 -5.66
N LYS A 127 -2.07 -16.30 -4.47
CA LYS A 127 -3.41 -15.98 -3.99
C LYS A 127 -4.08 -14.91 -4.87
N ALA A 128 -3.33 -13.93 -5.36
CA ALA A 128 -3.85 -12.95 -6.31
C ALA A 128 -4.31 -13.62 -7.62
N ASP A 129 -3.52 -14.54 -8.17
CA ASP A 129 -3.91 -15.29 -9.37
C ASP A 129 -5.13 -16.20 -9.13
N GLU A 130 -5.24 -16.84 -7.97
CA GLU A 130 -6.44 -17.60 -7.59
C GLU A 130 -7.69 -16.71 -7.59
N ILE A 131 -7.61 -15.53 -6.96
CA ILE A 131 -8.71 -14.56 -6.88
C ILE A 131 -9.10 -14.06 -8.28
N TYR A 132 -8.11 -13.66 -9.10
CA TYR A 132 -8.39 -13.20 -10.45
C TYR A 132 -8.95 -14.32 -11.33
N THR A 133 -8.45 -15.53 -11.20
CA THR A 133 -8.98 -16.68 -11.95
C THR A 133 -10.44 -16.93 -11.62
N PHE A 134 -10.80 -16.85 -10.34
CA PHE A 134 -12.18 -17.00 -9.90
C PHE A 134 -13.10 -15.89 -10.41
N LEU A 135 -12.67 -14.64 -10.34
CA LEU A 135 -13.54 -13.48 -10.66
C LEU A 135 -13.61 -13.15 -12.16
N VAL A 136 -12.49 -13.31 -12.88
CA VAL A 136 -12.36 -12.89 -14.29
C VAL A 136 -11.91 -14.02 -15.23
N GLY A 137 -11.82 -15.25 -14.73
CA GLY A 137 -11.57 -16.46 -15.53
C GLY A 137 -10.11 -16.71 -15.92
N ARG A 138 -9.15 -15.88 -15.47
CA ARG A 138 -7.73 -16.01 -15.83
C ARG A 138 -6.76 -15.45 -14.77
N PRO A 139 -5.54 -16.02 -14.65
CA PRO A 139 -4.49 -15.54 -13.73
C PRO A 139 -3.77 -14.32 -14.32
N VAL A 140 -4.29 -13.12 -14.05
CA VAL A 140 -3.74 -11.86 -14.59
C VAL A 140 -2.76 -11.15 -13.66
N TYR A 141 -2.42 -11.71 -12.49
CA TYR A 141 -1.50 -11.07 -11.56
C TYR A 141 -0.14 -10.79 -12.21
N GLY A 142 0.34 -11.70 -13.06
CA GLY A 142 1.60 -11.48 -13.79
C GLY A 142 1.62 -10.21 -14.65
N GLN A 143 0.46 -9.75 -15.16
CA GLN A 143 0.34 -8.46 -15.87
C GLN A 143 0.41 -7.31 -14.87
N MET A 144 -0.38 -7.40 -13.78
CA MET A 144 -0.38 -6.41 -12.70
C MET A 144 1.02 -6.19 -12.11
N LYS A 145 1.76 -7.27 -11.85
CA LYS A 145 3.12 -7.22 -11.30
C LYS A 145 4.12 -6.51 -12.22
N ARG A 146 3.97 -6.61 -13.54
CA ARG A 146 4.82 -5.90 -14.50
C ARG A 146 4.56 -4.40 -14.51
N GLU A 147 3.30 -4.00 -14.35
CA GLU A 147 2.90 -2.60 -14.35
C GLU A 147 3.12 -1.91 -12.98
N TYR A 148 2.91 -2.66 -11.89
CA TYR A 148 2.76 -2.10 -10.54
C TYR A 148 3.68 -2.74 -9.49
N GLN A 149 4.68 -3.51 -9.90
CA GLN A 149 5.56 -4.25 -9.00
C GLN A 149 4.87 -5.41 -8.27
N ALA A 150 5.65 -6.29 -7.64
CA ALA A 150 5.13 -7.39 -6.84
C ALA A 150 4.35 -6.90 -5.61
N ILE A 151 3.13 -7.41 -5.43
CA ILE A 151 2.30 -7.16 -4.25
C ILE A 151 2.99 -7.58 -2.95
N GLY A 152 2.91 -6.74 -1.92
CA GLY A 152 3.51 -6.99 -0.62
C GLY A 152 5.05 -6.99 -0.61
N SER A 153 5.71 -6.54 -1.67
CA SER A 153 7.17 -6.43 -1.75
C SER A 153 7.66 -5.04 -1.35
N PRO A 154 8.94 -4.87 -0.95
CA PRO A 154 9.49 -3.54 -0.72
C PRO A 154 9.53 -2.70 -2.01
N PRO A 155 9.19 -1.40 -2.00
CA PRO A 155 9.29 -0.56 -3.19
C PRO A 155 10.68 -0.58 -3.82
N VAL A 156 10.77 -0.71 -5.14
CA VAL A 156 12.06 -0.82 -5.85
C VAL A 156 13.01 0.33 -5.54
N PHE A 157 12.50 1.56 -5.39
CA PHE A 157 13.32 2.73 -5.06
C PHE A 157 13.97 2.69 -3.67
N THR A 158 13.49 1.81 -2.77
CA THR A 158 14.09 1.60 -1.44
C THR A 158 15.16 0.52 -1.44
N LEU A 159 15.36 -0.19 -2.57
CA LEU A 159 16.34 -1.27 -2.70
C LEU A 159 17.69 -0.80 -3.24
N ALA A 160 17.76 0.41 -3.79
CA ALA A 160 18.92 0.94 -4.51
C ALA A 160 19.98 1.64 -3.61
N GLU A 161 19.84 1.61 -2.27
CA GLU A 161 20.84 2.16 -1.33
C GLU A 161 22.05 1.21 -1.13
N HIS A 162 22.56 0.60 -2.20
CA HIS A 162 23.70 -0.31 -2.19
C HIS A 162 24.79 0.14 -3.16
#